data_AF-A0A1S1N4L2-F1
#
_entry.id   AF-A0A1S1N4L2-F1
#
_cell.length_a   1.000
_cell.length_b   1.000
_cell.length_c   1.000
_cell.angle_alpha   90.00
_cell.angle_beta   90.00
_cell.angle_gamma   90.00
#
_symmetry.space_group_name_H-M   'P 1'
#
loop_
_entity.id
_entity.type
_entity.pdbx_description
1 polymer ?
#
loop_
_entity_poly.entity_id
_entity_poly.type
_entity_poly.pdbx_seq_one_letter_code
_entity_poly.pdbx_strand_id
1 'polypeptide(L)'
;MITHIFSKRLSASLICAAMALPALASPGDWINTSGDFATLNPEASQVRFAVQYPQLRDANCGIGIALNGFNSHERYYRELLEHIEVKTIYMTNRGLYELQPSSITRDGILYPFDYYVQYYATYVTISTKDGRTFGEVFDGMSSFNSIYALTSALSCKQLEDAKEN
;
A
#
# COMPACT_ATOMS: atom_id res chain seq x y z
N MET A 1 -19.39 -61.26 -34.65
CA MET A 1 -18.38 -60.37 -35.24
C MET A 1 -19.12 -59.28 -36.01
N ILE A 2 -19.14 -58.06 -35.48
CA ILE A 2 -19.23 -56.74 -36.13
C ILE A 2 -19.40 -55.73 -34.99
N THR A 3 -18.48 -54.78 -35.00
CA THR A 3 -18.18 -53.71 -34.04
C THR A 3 -19.17 -52.55 -34.11
N HIS A 4 -19.59 -52.01 -32.97
CA HIS A 4 -19.97 -50.59 -32.87
C HIS A 4 -19.27 -49.96 -31.67
N ILE A 5 -18.17 -49.28 -32.00
CA ILE A 5 -17.38 -48.43 -31.12
C ILE A 5 -18.21 -47.15 -30.90
N PHE A 6 -18.78 -46.98 -29.71
CA PHE A 6 -19.39 -45.72 -29.31
C PHE A 6 -18.29 -44.69 -29.04
N SER A 7 -17.97 -43.92 -30.09
CA SER A 7 -17.11 -42.74 -29.99
C SER A 7 -17.92 -41.58 -29.39
N LYS A 8 -18.03 -41.53 -28.06
CA LYS A 8 -18.52 -40.33 -27.37
C LYS A 8 -17.38 -39.33 -27.31
N ARG A 9 -17.42 -38.36 -28.22
CA ARG A 9 -16.53 -37.19 -28.23
C ARG A 9 -16.57 -36.52 -26.86
N LEU A 10 -15.40 -36.46 -26.23
CA LEU A 10 -15.11 -35.58 -25.10
C LEU A 10 -15.54 -34.17 -25.47
N SER A 11 -16.63 -33.69 -24.88
CA SER A 11 -16.83 -32.25 -24.73
C SER A 11 -15.99 -31.84 -23.53
N ALA A 12 -14.72 -31.57 -23.77
CA ALA A 12 -13.87 -30.88 -22.81
C ALA A 12 -14.48 -29.49 -22.64
N SER A 13 -15.33 -29.35 -21.63
CA SER A 13 -15.68 -28.06 -21.07
C SER A 13 -14.35 -27.45 -20.65
N LEU A 14 -13.84 -26.51 -21.46
CA LEU A 14 -12.90 -25.50 -21.02
C LEU A 14 -13.64 -24.72 -19.94
N ILE A 15 -13.58 -25.25 -18.71
CA ILE A 15 -13.74 -24.46 -17.51
C ILE A 15 -12.63 -23.45 -17.64
N CYS A 16 -12.98 -22.29 -18.19
CA CYS A 16 -12.24 -21.07 -18.03
C CYS A 16 -12.29 -20.85 -16.53
N ALA A 17 -11.35 -21.47 -15.82
CA ALA A 17 -10.92 -21.00 -14.54
C ALA A 17 -10.39 -19.61 -14.86
N ALA A 18 -11.28 -18.63 -14.82
CA ALA A 18 -10.92 -17.29 -14.45
C ALA A 18 -10.13 -17.52 -13.17
N MET A 19 -8.82 -17.56 -13.32
CA MET A 19 -7.92 -17.36 -12.21
C MET A 19 -8.30 -15.98 -11.75
N ALA A 20 -9.27 -15.92 -10.83
CA ALA A 20 -9.37 -14.85 -9.87
C ALA A 20 -8.03 -14.93 -9.17
N LEU A 21 -7.04 -14.27 -9.78
CA LEU A 21 -5.87 -13.81 -9.07
C LEU A 21 -6.44 -13.26 -7.77
N PRO A 22 -5.93 -13.68 -6.60
CA PRO A 22 -6.32 -13.03 -5.37
C PRO A 22 -6.21 -11.55 -5.67
N ALA A 23 -7.29 -10.81 -5.50
CA ALA A 23 -7.32 -9.37 -5.69
C ALA A 23 -6.48 -8.79 -4.54
N LEU A 24 -5.17 -9.02 -4.63
CA LEU A 24 -4.15 -8.47 -3.77
C LEU A 24 -4.25 -6.98 -4.05
N ALA A 25 -4.71 -6.23 -3.05
CA ALA A 25 -4.82 -4.79 -3.09
C ALA A 25 -3.44 -4.23 -3.46
N SER A 26 -3.21 -4.03 -4.76
CA SER A 26 -1.95 -3.56 -5.28
C SER A 26 -1.86 -2.05 -5.06
N PRO A 27 -0.67 -1.46 -5.06
CA PRO A 27 -0.51 -0.01 -4.96
C PRO A 27 -1.30 0.77 -6.02
N GLY A 28 -1.53 0.15 -7.19
CA GLY A 28 -2.41 0.69 -8.23
C GLY A 28 -3.88 0.73 -7.82
N ASP A 29 -4.36 -0.29 -7.11
CA ASP A 29 -5.75 -0.34 -6.60
C ASP A 29 -5.99 0.69 -5.50
N TRP A 30 -4.97 1.00 -4.70
CA TRP A 30 -5.01 2.06 -3.68
C TRP A 30 -5.21 3.43 -4.33
N ILE A 31 -4.40 3.73 -5.35
CA ILE A 31 -4.47 4.99 -6.10
C ILE A 31 -5.81 5.10 -6.82
N ASN A 32 -6.25 4.04 -7.51
CA ASN A 32 -7.51 4.04 -8.27
C ASN A 32 -8.73 4.28 -7.38
N THR A 33 -8.68 3.80 -6.13
CA THR A 33 -9.81 3.92 -5.19
C THR A 33 -9.82 5.28 -4.48
N SER A 34 -8.65 5.75 -4.04
CA SER A 34 -8.57 6.95 -3.20
C SER A 34 -8.33 8.25 -3.97
N GLY A 35 -7.63 8.20 -5.11
CA GLY A 35 -7.19 9.37 -5.89
C GLY A 35 -6.10 10.23 -5.23
N ASP A 36 -5.87 10.07 -3.92
CA ASP A 36 -4.91 10.84 -3.12
C ASP A 36 -3.58 10.07 -3.01
N PHE A 37 -2.55 10.53 -3.72
CA PHE A 37 -1.21 9.91 -3.69
C PHE A 37 -0.08 10.94 -3.70
N ALA A 38 1.10 10.51 -3.27
CA ALA A 38 2.35 11.25 -3.35
C ALA A 38 3.51 10.30 -3.66
N THR A 39 4.60 10.85 -4.18
CA THR A 39 5.87 10.10 -4.31
C THR A 39 6.83 10.53 -3.22
N LEU A 40 7.64 9.60 -2.73
CA LEU A 40 8.76 9.91 -1.86
C LEU A 40 9.90 10.41 -2.77
N ASN A 41 9.91 11.73 -3.02
CA ASN A 41 10.84 12.36 -3.95
C ASN A 41 12.31 12.11 -3.51
N PRO A 42 13.17 11.54 -4.37
CA PRO A 42 14.57 11.26 -4.04
C PRO A 42 15.39 12.46 -3.55
N GLU A 43 14.99 13.69 -3.89
CA GLU A 43 15.67 14.93 -3.49
C GLU A 43 15.15 15.52 -2.18
N ALA A 44 14.09 14.94 -1.60
CA ALA A 44 13.47 15.43 -0.37
C ALA A 44 13.73 14.46 0.78
N SER A 45 13.81 14.99 2.01
CA SER A 45 13.80 14.20 3.25
C SER A 45 12.39 14.08 3.86
N GLN A 46 11.41 14.77 3.27
CA GLN A 46 10.04 14.81 3.75
C GLN A 46 9.06 15.00 2.60
N VAL A 47 7.94 14.27 2.66
CA VAL A 47 6.76 14.51 1.82
C VAL A 47 5.54 14.70 2.71
N ARG A 48 4.67 15.63 2.33
CA ARG A 48 3.39 15.88 2.99
C ARG A 48 2.27 15.88 1.97
N PHE A 49 1.23 15.11 2.21
CA PHE A 49 0.04 15.08 1.35
C PHE A 49 -1.24 15.06 2.18
N ALA A 50 -2.32 15.56 1.60
CA ALA A 50 -3.63 15.57 2.23
C ALA A 50 -4.33 14.22 1.99
N VAL A 51 -5.07 13.76 3.00
CA VAL A 51 -5.92 12.57 2.90
C VAL A 51 -7.34 12.96 3.27
N GLN A 52 -8.31 12.69 2.37
CA GLN A 52 -9.70 13.03 2.63
C GLN A 52 -10.35 12.18 3.73
N TYR A 53 -11.09 12.85 4.61
CA TYR A 53 -11.87 12.41 5.79
C TYR A 53 -12.10 10.89 6.01
N PRO A 54 -11.47 10.26 7.01
CA PRO A 54 -11.78 8.88 7.47
C PRO A 54 -13.13 8.68 8.16
N GLN A 55 -13.85 9.74 8.55
CA GLN A 55 -15.00 9.62 9.46
C GLN A 55 -16.32 9.18 8.80
N LEU A 56 -16.38 9.19 7.47
CA LEU A 56 -17.45 8.55 6.72
C LEU A 56 -16.94 7.15 6.38
N ARG A 57 -17.57 6.10 6.91
CA ARG A 57 -17.13 4.68 6.84
C ARG A 57 -16.86 4.13 5.43
N ASP A 58 -17.09 4.92 4.38
CA ASP A 58 -16.82 4.62 2.97
C ASP A 58 -15.58 5.36 2.41
N ALA A 59 -14.76 5.99 3.26
CA ALA A 59 -13.65 6.87 2.87
C ALA A 59 -12.26 6.31 3.26
N ASN A 60 -11.23 7.16 3.19
CA ASN A 60 -9.83 6.78 3.43
C ASN A 60 -9.56 6.53 4.92
N CYS A 61 -9.23 5.29 5.28
CA CYS A 61 -9.05 4.81 6.64
C CYS A 61 -7.58 4.65 7.06
N GLY A 62 -6.66 4.95 6.16
CA GLY A 62 -5.22 4.92 6.43
C GLY A 62 -4.42 5.31 5.21
N ILE A 63 -3.12 5.03 5.24
CA ILE A 63 -2.23 5.18 4.09
C ILE A 63 -1.39 3.92 3.86
N GLY A 64 -0.99 3.73 2.61
CA GLY A 64 -0.03 2.71 2.20
C GLY A 64 1.25 3.36 1.70
N ILE A 65 2.38 2.67 1.85
CA ILE A 65 3.65 2.97 1.19
C ILE A 65 4.06 1.74 0.39
N ALA A 66 4.31 1.91 -0.90
CA ALA A 66 4.70 0.84 -1.80
C ALA A 66 5.95 1.20 -2.60
N LEU A 67 6.83 0.22 -2.78
CA LEU A 67 8.00 0.31 -3.64
C LEU A 67 7.66 -0.11 -5.07
N ASN A 68 8.48 0.28 -6.03
CA ASN A 68 8.39 -0.21 -7.41
C ASN A 68 8.51 -1.75 -7.47
N GLY A 69 7.83 -2.37 -8.43
CA GLY A 69 7.60 -3.84 -8.45
C GLY A 69 8.85 -4.71 -8.28
N PHE A 70 10.00 -4.31 -8.85
CA PHE A 70 11.27 -5.04 -8.68
C PHE A 70 11.80 -5.05 -7.24
N ASN A 71 11.43 -4.06 -6.45
CA ASN A 71 11.82 -3.88 -5.05
C ASN A 71 10.68 -4.21 -4.08
N SER A 72 9.57 -4.78 -4.55
CA SER A 72 8.40 -5.14 -3.73
C SER A 72 8.64 -6.42 -2.93
N HIS A 73 9.63 -6.38 -2.04
CA HIS A 73 10.00 -7.46 -1.13
C HIS A 73 9.85 -6.98 0.31
N GLU A 74 9.23 -7.80 1.16
CA GLU A 74 8.98 -7.47 2.57
C GLU A 74 10.25 -6.98 3.30
N ARG A 75 11.41 -7.56 3.00
CA ARG A 75 12.70 -7.14 3.58
C ARG A 75 13.00 -5.65 3.38
N TYR A 76 12.71 -5.11 2.20
CA TYR A 76 12.99 -3.72 1.87
C TYR A 76 11.99 -2.77 2.54
N TYR A 77 10.76 -3.22 2.73
CA TYR A 77 9.80 -2.47 3.55
C TYR A 77 10.21 -2.43 5.03
N ARG A 78 10.74 -3.53 5.56
CA ARG A 78 11.28 -3.57 6.93
C ARG A 78 12.51 -2.66 7.08
N GLU A 79 13.42 -2.68 6.12
CA GLU A 79 14.58 -1.80 6.11
C GLU A 79 14.18 -0.33 5.98
N LEU A 80 13.21 0.00 5.13
CA LEU A 80 12.67 1.36 5.02
C LEU A 80 12.15 1.89 6.37
N LEU A 81 11.44 1.06 7.14
CA LEU A 81 10.89 1.42 8.45
C LEU A 81 11.96 1.82 9.49
N GLU A 82 13.18 1.34 9.33
CA GLU A 82 14.29 1.76 10.19
C GLU A 82 14.62 3.24 9.97
N HIS A 83 14.40 3.74 8.75
CA HIS A 83 14.81 5.06 8.30
C HIS A 83 13.69 6.11 8.24
N ILE A 84 12.42 5.72 8.20
CA ILE A 84 11.30 6.67 8.06
C ILE A 84 10.43 6.79 9.32
N GLU A 85 9.87 7.97 9.54
CA GLU A 85 8.73 8.18 10.42
C GLU A 85 7.50 8.60 9.60
N VAL A 86 6.33 8.19 10.07
CA VAL A 86 5.05 8.57 9.48
C VAL A 86 4.20 9.25 10.55
N LYS A 87 3.81 10.49 10.30
CA LYS A 87 3.02 11.29 11.25
C LYS A 87 1.77 11.83 10.59
N THR A 88 0.70 11.95 11.37
CA THR A 88 -0.51 12.68 10.99
C THR A 88 -0.56 14.01 11.74
N ILE A 89 -0.84 15.08 10.99
CA ILE A 89 -1.31 16.34 11.57
C ILE A 89 -2.83 16.34 11.45
N TYR A 90 -3.48 16.44 12.60
CA TYR A 90 -4.85 16.89 12.68
C TYR A 90 -4.82 18.41 12.63
N MET A 91 -5.65 19.05 11.79
CA MET A 91 -5.87 20.51 11.88
C MET A 91 -6.71 20.91 13.13
N THR A 92 -6.30 20.45 14.31
CA THR A 92 -6.75 20.93 15.62
C THR A 92 -5.58 20.94 16.61
N ASN A 93 -5.73 21.62 17.74
CA ASN A 93 -4.65 21.95 18.71
C ASN A 93 -3.99 20.75 19.42
N ARG A 94 -4.29 19.50 19.01
CA ARG A 94 -3.85 18.26 19.70
C ARG A 94 -2.56 17.63 19.17
N GLY A 95 -1.89 18.28 18.20
CA GLY A 95 -0.52 17.94 17.82
C GLY A 95 -0.38 16.79 16.82
N LEU A 96 0.88 16.50 16.48
CA LEU A 96 1.33 15.43 15.58
C LEU A 96 1.23 14.07 16.28
N TYR A 97 0.65 13.08 15.61
CA TYR A 97 0.64 11.69 16.09
C TYR A 97 1.42 10.81 15.13
N GLU A 98 2.36 10.02 15.67
CA GLU A 98 3.07 9.01 14.90
C GLU A 98 2.14 7.84 14.60
N LEU A 99 2.04 7.48 13.32
CA LEU A 99 1.30 6.29 12.89
C LEU A 99 2.20 5.07 12.99
N GLN A 100 1.66 4.00 13.55
CA GLN A 100 2.34 2.71 13.60
C GLN A 100 1.87 1.83 12.44
N PRO A 101 2.77 1.07 11.80
CA PRO A 101 2.40 0.16 10.74
C PRO A 101 1.55 -0.98 11.31
N SER A 102 0.44 -1.33 10.66
CA SER A 102 -0.38 -2.49 11.03
C SER A 102 -0.06 -3.74 10.23
N SER A 103 0.50 -3.58 9.03
CA SER A 103 0.87 -4.67 8.14
C SER A 103 2.10 -4.29 7.31
N ILE A 104 3.00 -5.24 7.13
CA ILE A 104 4.23 -5.11 6.33
C ILE A 104 4.33 -6.38 5.50
N THR A 105 4.04 -6.27 4.21
CA THR A 105 4.05 -7.42 3.28
C THR A 105 4.88 -7.07 2.06
N ARG A 106 4.90 -7.97 1.08
CA ARG A 106 5.47 -7.68 -0.24
C ARG A 106 4.72 -6.58 -0.99
N ASP A 107 3.46 -6.29 -0.65
CA ASP A 107 2.64 -5.32 -1.39
C ASP A 107 2.80 -3.90 -0.84
N GLY A 108 3.23 -3.77 0.41
CA GLY A 108 3.60 -2.50 1.01
C GLY A 108 3.56 -2.49 2.53
N ILE A 109 3.71 -1.27 3.08
CA ILE A 109 3.49 -0.98 4.49
C ILE A 109 2.16 -0.26 4.62
N LEU A 110 1.27 -0.74 5.49
CA LEU A 110 -0.04 -0.13 5.72
C LEU A 110 -0.09 0.51 7.10
N TYR A 111 -0.59 1.74 7.17
CA TYR A 111 -0.76 2.51 8.40
C TYR A 111 -2.24 2.89 8.56
N PRO A 112 -2.97 2.27 9.50
CA PRO A 112 -4.35 2.63 9.77
C PRO A 112 -4.40 3.94 10.56
N PHE A 113 -5.46 4.71 10.34
CA PHE A 113 -5.82 5.81 11.21
C PHE A 113 -6.56 5.32 12.46
N ASP A 114 -6.53 6.11 13.53
CA ASP A 114 -7.27 5.84 14.76
C ASP A 114 -8.73 6.29 14.62
N TYR A 115 -9.64 5.33 14.43
CA TYR A 115 -11.07 5.58 14.24
C TYR A 115 -11.78 6.24 15.43
N TYR A 116 -11.15 6.30 16.60
CA TYR A 116 -11.70 7.00 17.77
C TYR A 116 -11.38 8.51 17.75
N VAL A 117 -10.58 8.97 16.78
CA VAL A 117 -10.20 10.39 16.65
C VAL A 117 -10.97 11.06 15.50
N GLN A 118 -11.43 12.29 15.74
CA GLN A 118 -12.08 13.11 14.72
C GLN A 118 -11.05 13.83 13.84
N TYR A 119 -10.87 13.34 12.61
CA TYR A 119 -10.09 13.98 11.55
C TYR A 119 -10.94 14.94 10.71
N TYR A 120 -10.61 16.24 10.70
CA TYR A 120 -11.27 17.24 9.84
C TYR A 120 -10.46 17.54 8.58
N ALA A 121 -9.15 17.63 8.69
CA ALA A 121 -8.25 17.72 7.54
C ALA A 121 -6.94 17.06 7.98
N THR A 122 -6.64 15.92 7.37
CA THR A 122 -5.49 15.10 7.74
C THR A 122 -4.40 15.34 6.73
N TYR A 123 -3.27 15.83 7.20
CA TYR A 123 -2.03 15.76 6.44
C TYR A 123 -1.20 14.62 6.97
N VAL A 124 -0.79 13.73 6.08
CA VAL A 124 0.21 12.71 6.40
C VAL A 124 1.56 13.25 5.98
N THR A 125 2.50 13.23 6.92
CA THR A 125 3.89 13.59 6.71
C THR A 125 4.71 12.32 6.85
N ILE A 126 5.44 11.98 5.79
CA ILE A 126 6.45 10.91 5.82
C ILE A 126 7.80 11.62 5.76
N SER A 127 8.68 11.34 6.70
CA SER A 127 10.02 11.92 6.72
C SER A 127 11.08 10.90 7.09
N THR A 128 12.33 11.16 6.71
CA THR A 128 13.47 10.39 7.18
C THR A 128 13.84 10.81 8.60
N LYS A 129 14.18 9.84 9.46
CA LYS A 129 14.49 10.10 10.88
C LYS A 129 15.80 10.86 11.09
N ASP A 130 16.73 10.71 10.16
CA ASP A 130 18.09 11.26 10.24
C ASP A 130 18.30 12.48 9.31
N GLY A 131 17.25 12.92 8.60
CA GLY A 131 17.29 14.08 7.71
C GLY A 131 17.91 13.82 6.34
N ARG A 132 18.38 12.60 6.05
CA ARG A 132 18.83 12.21 4.70
C ARG A 132 17.71 12.32 3.68
N THR A 133 18.04 12.47 2.39
CA THR A 133 17.00 12.39 1.36
C THR A 133 16.48 10.97 1.21
N PHE A 134 15.27 10.81 0.68
CA PHE A 134 14.75 9.49 0.35
C PHE A 134 15.66 8.76 -0.66
N GLY A 135 16.31 9.48 -1.58
CA GLY A 135 17.28 8.91 -2.51
C GLY A 135 18.47 8.28 -1.79
N GLU A 136 19.06 8.98 -0.81
CA GLU A 136 20.17 8.45 -0.01
C GLU A 136 19.77 7.23 0.83
N VAL A 137 18.52 7.18 1.31
CA VAL A 137 17.97 6.00 1.99
C VAL A 137 17.81 4.84 1.00
N PHE A 138 17.22 5.10 -0.16
CA PHE A 138 16.96 4.11 -1.21
C PHE A 138 18.24 3.49 -1.79
N ASP A 139 19.28 4.30 -1.99
CA ASP A 139 20.59 3.85 -2.46
C ASP A 139 21.27 2.93 -1.44
N GLY A 140 21.00 3.11 -0.15
CA GLY A 140 21.47 2.24 0.93
C GLY A 140 20.81 0.86 0.95
N MET A 141 19.57 0.76 0.46
CA MET A 141 18.74 -0.44 0.56
C MET A 141 18.89 -1.42 -0.62
N SER A 142 19.15 -0.93 -1.84
CA SER A 142 19.25 -1.78 -3.04
C SER A 142 20.53 -1.53 -3.83
N SER A 143 21.29 -2.60 -4.08
CA SER A 143 22.55 -2.53 -4.83
C SER A 143 22.38 -2.63 -6.35
N PHE A 144 21.18 -2.97 -6.84
CA PHE A 144 21.00 -3.39 -8.24
C PHE A 144 20.00 -2.53 -9.04
N ASN A 145 18.97 -1.98 -8.39
CA ASN A 145 17.93 -1.20 -9.05
C ASN A 145 17.54 -0.01 -8.19
N SER A 146 17.36 1.16 -8.81
CA SER A 146 16.80 2.33 -8.13
C SER A 146 15.45 1.98 -7.51
N ILE A 147 15.31 2.31 -6.22
CA ILE A 147 14.05 2.20 -5.51
C ILE A 147 13.26 3.48 -5.74
N TYR A 148 11.97 3.31 -6.04
CA TYR A 148 10.99 4.38 -6.04
C TYR A 148 9.86 3.99 -5.11
N ALA A 149 9.38 4.94 -4.32
CA ALA A 149 8.25 4.71 -3.44
C ALA A 149 7.12 5.68 -3.73
N LEU A 150 5.90 5.14 -3.71
CA LEU A 150 4.67 5.89 -3.74
C LEU A 150 3.93 5.68 -2.41
N THR A 151 3.20 6.70 -1.99
CA THR A 151 2.26 6.60 -0.89
C THR A 151 0.88 7.00 -1.39
N SER A 152 -0.15 6.32 -0.88
CA SER A 152 -1.54 6.55 -1.25
C SER A 152 -2.42 6.41 -0.04
N ALA A 153 -3.54 7.12 -0.03
CA ALA A 153 -4.60 6.82 0.92
C ALA A 153 -5.22 5.43 0.62
N LEU A 154 -5.74 4.79 1.67
CA LEU A 154 -6.34 3.45 1.64
C LEU A 154 -7.77 3.50 2.15
N SER A 155 -8.68 2.78 1.48
CA SER A 155 -10.02 2.53 2.01
C SER A 155 -10.00 1.59 3.22
N CYS A 156 -11.06 1.65 4.06
CA CYS A 156 -11.24 0.68 5.15
C CYS A 156 -11.20 -0.77 4.66
N LYS A 157 -11.85 -1.06 3.54
CA LYS A 157 -11.86 -2.40 2.94
C LYS A 157 -10.46 -2.91 2.62
N GLN A 158 -9.61 -2.07 2.01
CA GLN A 158 -8.23 -2.46 1.69
C GLN A 158 -7.40 -2.76 2.94
N LEU A 159 -7.67 -2.08 4.06
CA LEU A 159 -7.03 -2.38 5.34
C LEU A 159 -7.58 -3.66 5.98
N GLU A 160 -8.85 -3.98 5.80
CA GLU A 160 -9.49 -5.21 6.29
C GLU A 160 -9.02 -6.43 5.49
N ASP A 161 -9.04 -6.35 4.16
CA ASP A 161 -8.58 -7.41 3.26
C ASP A 161 -7.09 -7.76 3.53
N ALA A 162 -6.28 -6.80 3.95
CA ALA A 162 -4.88 -7.01 4.31
C ALA A 162 -4.65 -7.63 5.71
N LYS A 163 -5.68 -7.73 6.57
CA LYS A 163 -5.61 -8.42 7.87
C LYS A 163 -6.00 -9.89 7.77
N GLU A 164 -6.81 -10.24 6.78
CA GLU A 164 -7.31 -11.60 6.57
C GLU A 164 -6.34 -12.49 5.78
N ASN A 165 -5.29 -11.89 5.20
CA ASN A 165 -4.22 -12.54 4.42
C ASN A 165 -2.89 -12.53 5.18
#